data_AF-A0A1G3V2N3-F1
#
_entry.id   AF-A0A1G3V2N3-F1
#
_cell.length_a   1.000
_cell.length_b   1.000
_cell.length_c   1.000
_cell.angle_alpha   90.00
_cell.angle_beta   90.00
_cell.angle_gamma   90.00
#
_symmetry.space_group_name_H-M   'P 1'
#
loop_
_entity.id
_entity.type
_entity.pdbx_description
1 polymer ?
#
loop_
_entity_poly.entity_id
_entity_poly.type
_entity_poly.pdbx_seq_one_letter_code
_entity_poly.pdbx_strand_id
1 'polypeptide(L)'
;YFVGRGVGAGSNQNDLTAIVALAVVVFINGGFIVAYGSPAFKAALFPLLFLTFMIPIPSALMDGIVYFLQVGSTEFTHMLFLATGVPFLREGFVFHLPGMSIEVAKECSGIRSSLALLITAILAGHLFLETGWKKVILAVLIIPVTMFKNGIRILILTLMGTYWDPRWLTSSSLHRDGGILFFILALTLMAPILYFLRKSEERRGEKVTGE
;
A
#
# COMPACT_ATOMS: atom_id res chain seq x y z
N TYR A 1 -29.24 -2.45 15.50
CA TYR A 1 -29.88 -1.26 16.11
C TYR A 1 -29.15 -0.77 17.37
N PHE A 2 -28.74 -1.65 18.29
CA PHE A 2 -28.06 -1.23 19.54
C PHE A 2 -26.60 -0.74 19.38
N VAL A 3 -25.83 -1.27 18.43
CA VAL A 3 -24.45 -0.82 18.18
C VAL A 3 -24.39 0.61 17.61
N GLY A 4 -25.46 1.08 16.97
CA GLY A 4 -25.53 2.43 16.38
C GLY A 4 -25.76 3.56 17.38
N ARG A 5 -26.23 3.27 18.61
CA ARG A 5 -26.54 4.32 19.61
C ARG A 5 -25.36 4.69 20.51
N GLY A 6 -24.34 3.83 20.66
CA GLY A 6 -23.14 4.14 21.44
C GLY A 6 -22.09 4.98 20.69
N VAL A 7 -22.22 5.08 19.36
CA VAL A 7 -21.23 5.72 18.47
C VAL A 7 -21.64 7.17 18.11
N GLY A 8 -22.81 7.62 18.57
CA GLY A 8 -23.45 8.87 18.16
C GLY A 8 -22.92 10.18 18.77
N ALA A 9 -21.83 10.18 19.55
CA ALA A 9 -21.34 11.38 20.22
C ALA A 9 -20.06 12.00 19.62
N GLY A 10 -19.52 11.45 18.52
CA GLY A 10 -18.35 12.05 17.86
C GLY A 10 -17.74 11.28 16.68
N SER A 11 -18.45 10.32 16.09
CA SER A 11 -17.88 9.41 15.11
C SER A 11 -17.75 10.02 13.72
N ASN A 12 -16.55 9.91 13.16
CA ASN A 12 -16.15 10.40 11.85
C ASN A 12 -16.96 9.68 10.74
N GLN A 13 -17.31 10.34 9.63
CA GLN A 13 -18.09 9.76 8.51
C GLN A 13 -17.45 8.48 7.93
N ASN A 14 -16.11 8.39 8.01
CA ASN A 14 -15.34 7.22 7.61
C ASN A 14 -15.63 5.99 8.48
N ASP A 15 -15.80 6.19 9.80
CA ASP A 15 -16.04 5.09 10.73
C ASP A 15 -17.44 4.50 10.53
N LEU A 16 -18.44 5.35 10.25
CA LEU A 16 -19.78 4.89 9.87
C LEU A 16 -19.73 4.05 8.59
N THR A 17 -19.01 4.51 7.57
CA THR A 17 -18.84 3.79 6.31
C THR A 17 -18.12 2.44 6.52
N ALA A 18 -17.13 2.40 7.41
CA ALA A 18 -16.43 1.16 7.77
C ALA A 18 -17.36 0.14 8.43
N ILE A 19 -18.22 0.59 9.36
CA ILE A 19 -19.19 -0.29 10.02
C ILE A 19 -20.21 -0.85 9.03
N VAL A 20 -20.73 -0.01 8.12
CA VAL A 20 -21.69 -0.44 7.09
C VAL A 20 -21.05 -1.45 6.14
N ALA A 21 -19.84 -1.17 5.64
CA ALA A 21 -19.11 -2.10 4.78
C ALA A 21 -18.81 -3.42 5.48
N LEU A 22 -18.40 -3.38 6.76
CA LEU A 22 -18.18 -4.58 7.56
C LEU A 22 -19.47 -5.41 7.69
N ALA A 23 -20.62 -4.76 7.95
CA ALA A 23 -21.90 -5.44 8.04
C ALA A 23 -22.28 -6.14 6.72
N VAL A 24 -22.04 -5.48 5.57
CA VAL A 24 -22.27 -6.06 4.24
C VAL A 24 -21.37 -7.27 4.01
N VAL A 25 -20.07 -7.17 4.32
CA VAL A 25 -19.12 -8.28 4.17
C VAL A 25 -19.53 -9.47 5.05
N VAL A 26 -19.88 -9.23 6.31
CA VAL A 26 -20.35 -10.29 7.23
C VAL A 26 -21.64 -10.91 6.71
N PHE A 27 -22.59 -10.11 6.21
CA PHE A 27 -23.83 -10.60 5.64
C PHE A 27 -23.60 -11.49 4.41
N ILE A 28 -22.71 -11.09 3.50
CA ILE A 28 -22.35 -11.89 2.32
C ILE A 28 -21.69 -13.22 2.74
N ASN A 29 -20.75 -13.17 3.69
CA ASN A 29 -20.08 -14.36 4.20
C ASN A 29 -21.06 -15.32 4.88
N GLY A 30 -21.94 -14.80 5.74
CA GLY A 30 -22.98 -15.59 6.42
C GLY A 30 -24.00 -16.18 5.45
N GLY A 31 -24.48 -15.37 4.49
CA GLY A 31 -25.38 -15.83 3.44
C GLY A 31 -24.77 -16.93 2.57
N PHE A 32 -23.48 -16.81 2.24
CA PHE A 32 -22.76 -17.84 1.49
C PHE A 32 -22.67 -19.16 2.26
N ILE A 33 -22.35 -19.13 3.56
CA ILE A 33 -22.29 -20.32 4.41
C ILE A 33 -23.67 -20.99 4.51
N VAL A 34 -24.74 -20.20 4.65
CA VAL A 34 -26.12 -20.74 4.72
C VAL A 34 -26.56 -21.36 3.40
N ALA A 35 -26.22 -20.74 2.27
CA ALA A 35 -26.64 -21.21 0.94
C ALA A 35 -25.85 -22.43 0.43
N TYR A 36 -24.53 -22.46 0.64
CA TYR A 36 -23.63 -23.45 0.02
C TYR A 36 -22.92 -24.36 1.04
N GLY A 37 -23.10 -24.10 2.34
CA GLY A 37 -22.49 -24.87 3.42
C GLY A 37 -21.01 -24.56 3.67
N SER A 38 -20.52 -25.05 4.81
CA SER A 38 -19.12 -24.88 5.24
C SER A 38 -18.06 -25.46 4.28
N PRO A 39 -18.30 -26.58 3.55
CA PRO A 39 -17.31 -27.09 2.61
C PRO A 39 -17.06 -26.13 1.44
N ALA A 40 -18.11 -25.55 0.86
CA ALA A 40 -18.00 -24.55 -0.20
C ALA A 40 -17.34 -23.27 0.30
N PHE A 41 -17.62 -22.85 1.54
CA PHE A 41 -16.97 -21.70 2.16
C PHE A 41 -15.45 -21.87 2.26
N LYS A 42 -14.97 -23.07 2.64
CA LYS A 42 -13.52 -23.35 2.68
C LYS A 42 -12.88 -23.28 1.30
N ALA A 43 -13.57 -23.74 0.26
CA ALA A 43 -13.11 -23.62 -1.13
C ALA A 43 -13.08 -22.14 -1.60
N ALA A 44 -14.06 -21.33 -1.18
CA ALA A 44 -14.17 -19.92 -1.53
C ALA A 44 -13.51 -18.97 -0.52
N LEU A 45 -12.65 -19.48 0.38
CA LEU A 45 -12.11 -18.69 1.48
C LEU A 45 -11.31 -17.47 1.01
N PHE A 46 -10.50 -17.63 -0.05
CA PHE A 46 -9.73 -16.52 -0.61
C PHE A 46 -10.61 -15.37 -1.13
N PRO A 47 -11.54 -15.56 -2.09
CA PRO A 47 -12.36 -14.47 -2.60
C PRO A 47 -13.25 -13.83 -1.51
N LEU A 48 -13.71 -14.62 -0.53
CA LEU A 48 -14.52 -14.12 0.58
C LEU A 48 -13.70 -13.27 1.56
N LEU A 49 -12.46 -13.66 1.87
CA LEU A 49 -11.53 -12.83 2.64
C LEU A 49 -11.05 -11.63 1.83
N PHE A 50 -10.86 -11.78 0.52
CA PHE A 50 -10.45 -10.66 -0.34
C PHE A 50 -11.49 -9.53 -0.34
N LEU A 51 -12.77 -9.86 -0.15
CA LEU A 51 -13.84 -8.88 0.01
C LEU A 51 -13.65 -7.95 1.22
N THR A 52 -12.89 -8.35 2.25
CA THR A 52 -12.63 -7.48 3.41
C THR A 52 -11.83 -6.24 3.03
N PHE A 53 -11.06 -6.26 1.92
CA PHE A 53 -10.36 -5.07 1.42
C PHE A 53 -11.32 -3.98 0.89
N MET A 54 -12.61 -4.28 0.73
CA MET A 54 -13.64 -3.28 0.43
C MET A 54 -13.99 -2.44 1.66
N ILE A 55 -13.71 -2.93 2.87
CA ILE A 55 -14.00 -2.22 4.11
C ILE A 55 -13.01 -1.05 4.24
N PRO A 56 -13.46 0.21 4.30
CA PRO A 56 -12.56 1.33 4.50
C PRO A 56 -11.88 1.21 5.88
N ILE A 57 -10.61 1.60 5.92
CA ILE A 57 -9.80 1.50 7.13
C ILE A 57 -10.35 2.49 8.18
N PRO A 58 -10.66 2.05 9.41
CA PRO A 58 -11.10 2.93 10.48
C PRO A 58 -10.08 4.04 10.75
N SER A 59 -10.56 5.22 11.13
CA SER A 59 -9.70 6.42 11.30
C SER A 59 -8.52 6.19 12.26
N ALA A 60 -8.76 5.53 13.40
CA ALA A 60 -7.72 5.23 14.39
C ALA A 60 -6.59 4.33 13.85
N LEU A 61 -6.91 3.37 12.99
CA LEU A 61 -5.90 2.49 12.37
C LEU A 61 -5.19 3.21 11.21
N MET A 62 -5.93 4.04 10.47
CA MET A 62 -5.41 4.79 9.34
C MET A 62 -4.25 5.71 9.76
N ASP A 63 -4.38 6.45 10.86
CA ASP A 63 -3.32 7.32 11.36
C ASP A 63 -2.03 6.57 11.68
N GLY A 64 -2.13 5.38 12.29
CA GLY A 64 -0.98 4.54 12.60
C GLY A 64 -0.27 4.02 11.34
N ILE A 65 -1.03 3.56 10.34
CA ILE A 65 -0.46 3.10 9.06
C ILE A 65 0.17 4.26 8.30
N VAL A 66 -0.50 5.41 8.25
CA VAL A 66 0.02 6.62 7.60
C VAL A 66 1.33 7.04 8.25
N TYR A 67 1.41 7.08 9.57
CA TYR A 67 2.63 7.39 10.30
C TYR A 67 3.75 6.38 9.99
N PHE A 68 3.46 5.09 10.00
CA PHE A 68 4.43 4.05 9.66
C PHE A 68 4.98 4.20 8.23
N LEU A 69 4.10 4.44 7.25
CA LEU A 69 4.50 4.70 5.87
C LEU A 69 5.29 6.01 5.73
N GLN A 70 4.92 7.05 6.49
CA GLN A 70 5.60 8.34 6.51
C GLN A 70 7.03 8.21 7.03
N VAL A 71 7.23 7.50 8.16
CA VAL A 71 8.56 7.19 8.71
C VAL A 71 9.41 6.43 7.69
N GLY A 72 8.90 5.30 7.17
CA GLY A 72 9.65 4.51 6.21
C GLY A 72 9.99 5.28 4.94
N SER A 73 9.03 6.04 4.39
CA SER A 73 9.27 6.86 3.20
C SER A 73 10.34 7.94 3.45
N THR A 74 10.32 8.57 4.62
CA THR A 74 11.30 9.60 5.01
C THR A 74 12.71 9.03 5.09
N GLU A 75 12.89 7.83 5.65
CA GLU A 75 14.20 7.17 5.66
C GLU A 75 14.70 6.84 4.24
N PHE A 76 13.84 6.31 3.37
CA PHE A 76 14.21 6.08 1.97
C PHE A 76 14.52 7.38 1.23
N THR A 77 13.76 8.45 1.45
CA THR A 77 14.04 9.77 0.89
C THR A 77 15.39 10.30 1.35
N HIS A 78 15.73 10.17 2.64
CA HIS A 78 17.03 10.57 3.17
C HIS A 78 18.17 9.84 2.46
N MET A 79 18.07 8.51 2.34
CA MET A 79 19.07 7.70 1.63
C MET A 79 19.21 8.09 0.16
N LEU A 80 18.08 8.41 -0.48
CA LEU A 80 18.06 8.87 -1.86
C LEU A 80 18.70 10.26 -2.03
N PHE A 81 18.49 11.21 -1.11
CA PHE A 81 19.17 12.51 -1.14
C PHE A 81 20.67 12.39 -0.92
N LEU A 82 21.11 11.50 -0.01
CA LEU A 82 22.53 11.20 0.16
C LEU A 82 23.13 10.64 -1.13
N ALA A 83 22.41 9.74 -1.81
CA ALA A 83 22.86 9.14 -3.06
C ALA A 83 22.93 10.14 -4.22
N THR A 84 22.07 11.17 -4.26
CA THR A 84 22.10 12.21 -5.28
C THR A 84 23.10 13.34 -4.99
N GLY A 85 23.66 13.40 -3.77
CA GLY A 85 24.63 14.41 -3.37
C GLY A 85 24.04 15.82 -3.18
N VAL A 86 22.71 15.93 -3.08
CA VAL A 86 22.04 17.21 -2.85
C VAL A 86 22.32 17.66 -1.41
N PRO A 87 22.74 18.91 -1.16
CA PRO A 87 22.91 19.41 0.20
C PRO A 87 21.55 19.55 0.88
N PHE A 88 21.38 18.88 2.01
CA PHE A 88 20.16 18.99 2.82
C PHE A 88 20.46 18.93 4.31
N LEU A 89 19.60 19.54 5.11
CA LEU A 89 19.52 19.35 6.57
C LEU A 89 18.19 18.68 6.89
N ARG A 90 18.21 17.61 7.69
CA ARG A 90 17.00 16.88 8.08
C ARG A 90 16.61 17.21 9.51
N GLU A 91 15.36 17.64 9.70
CA GLU A 91 14.73 17.84 11.01
C GLU A 91 13.42 17.03 11.06
N GLY A 92 13.50 15.82 11.62
CA GLY A 92 12.35 14.90 11.67
C GLY A 92 11.85 14.51 10.28
N PHE A 93 10.63 14.96 9.94
CA PHE A 93 9.98 14.78 8.63
C PHE A 93 10.21 15.93 7.65
N VAL A 94 10.97 16.95 8.04
CA VAL A 94 11.27 18.12 7.22
C VAL A 94 12.70 18.02 6.68
N PHE A 95 12.84 18.25 5.38
CA PHE A 95 14.12 18.39 4.70
C PHE A 95 14.31 19.85 4.29
N HIS A 96 15.35 20.49 4.80
CA HIS A 96 15.74 21.84 4.43
C HIS A 96 16.81 21.77 3.33
N LEU A 97 16.50 22.34 2.18
CA LEU A 97 17.39 22.48 1.03
C LEU A 97 17.75 23.97 0.85
N PRO A 98 18.83 24.29 0.11
CA PRO A 98 19.13 25.68 -0.22
C PRO A 98 17.96 26.34 -0.97
N GLY A 99 17.27 27.28 -0.31
CA GLY A 99 16.17 28.05 -0.90
C GLY A 99 14.77 27.45 -0.72
N MET A 100 14.60 26.26 -0.14
CA MET A 100 13.28 25.70 0.14
C MET A 100 13.29 24.65 1.26
N SER A 101 12.14 24.44 1.91
CA SER A 101 11.95 23.36 2.89
C SER A 101 10.79 22.48 2.46
N ILE A 102 10.95 21.17 2.61
CA ILE A 102 9.98 20.18 2.17
C ILE A 102 9.63 19.28 3.35
N GLU A 103 8.36 19.32 3.73
CA GLU A 103 7.82 18.44 4.74
C GLU A 103 7.21 17.21 4.08
N VAL A 104 7.58 16.03 4.57
CA VAL A 104 6.88 14.78 4.24
C VAL A 104 5.58 14.76 5.05
N ALA A 105 4.57 15.50 4.61
CA ALA A 105 3.27 15.56 5.28
C ALA A 105 2.52 14.22 5.22
N LYS A 106 1.51 14.03 6.09
CA LYS A 106 0.66 12.83 6.10
C LYS A 106 0.03 12.52 4.72
N GLU A 107 -0.33 13.56 3.98
CA GLU A 107 -0.87 13.46 2.62
C GLU A 107 0.13 12.91 1.60
N CYS A 108 1.43 13.02 1.89
CA CYS A 108 2.51 12.49 1.08
C CYS A 108 2.86 11.03 1.41
N SER A 109 2.21 10.40 2.39
CA SER A 109 2.44 8.98 2.76
C SER A 109 2.18 7.99 1.63
N GLY A 110 1.42 8.39 0.60
CA GLY A 110 1.12 7.55 -0.55
C GLY A 110 0.17 6.39 -0.22
N ILE A 111 -0.51 6.43 0.93
CA ILE A 111 -1.33 5.34 1.50
C ILE A 111 -2.28 4.69 0.48
N ARG A 112 -2.98 5.48 -0.34
CA ARG A 112 -3.91 4.94 -1.35
C ARG A 112 -3.20 4.08 -2.40
N SER A 113 -2.05 4.55 -2.91
CA SER A 113 -1.23 3.82 -3.87
C SER A 113 -0.56 2.60 -3.21
N SER A 114 -0.15 2.71 -1.95
CA SER A 114 0.44 1.61 -1.20
C SER A 114 -0.57 0.49 -0.93
N LEU A 115 -1.80 0.83 -0.54
CA LEU A 115 -2.90 -0.12 -0.37
C LEU A 115 -3.28 -0.78 -1.69
N ALA A 116 -3.40 0.00 -2.77
CA ALA A 116 -3.67 -0.56 -4.09
C ALA A 116 -2.59 -1.59 -4.48
N LEU A 117 -1.31 -1.27 -4.27
CA LEU A 117 -0.21 -2.18 -4.59
C LEU A 117 -0.22 -3.42 -3.69
N LEU A 118 -0.51 -3.28 -2.40
CA LEU A 118 -0.65 -4.40 -1.47
C LEU A 118 -1.78 -5.35 -1.92
N ILE A 119 -2.95 -4.81 -2.26
CA ILE A 119 -4.10 -5.59 -2.76
C ILE A 119 -3.72 -6.30 -4.07
N THR A 120 -3.07 -5.58 -5.00
CA THR A 120 -2.56 -6.17 -6.24
C THR A 120 -1.54 -7.28 -5.98
N ALA A 121 -0.64 -7.11 -5.02
CA ALA A 121 0.36 -8.11 -4.66
C ALA A 121 -0.28 -9.36 -4.05
N ILE A 122 -1.30 -9.20 -3.20
CA ILE A 122 -2.06 -10.32 -2.63
C ILE A 122 -2.80 -11.09 -3.73
N LEU A 123 -3.46 -10.38 -4.64
CA LEU A 123 -4.15 -11.00 -5.78
C LEU A 123 -3.16 -11.71 -6.71
N ALA A 124 -2.06 -11.07 -7.07
CA ALA A 124 -1.02 -11.66 -7.90
C ALA A 124 -0.38 -12.88 -7.22
N GLY A 125 -0.13 -12.80 -5.91
CA GLY A 125 0.34 -13.93 -5.11
C GLY A 125 -0.64 -15.10 -5.12
N HIS A 126 -1.94 -14.84 -5.09
CA HIS A 126 -2.93 -15.91 -5.20
C HIS A 126 -2.97 -16.55 -6.60
N LEU A 127 -2.89 -15.75 -7.66
CA LEU A 127 -3.01 -16.21 -9.04
C LEU A 127 -1.74 -16.88 -9.58
N PHE A 128 -0.55 -16.42 -9.17
CA PHE A 128 0.73 -16.83 -9.76
C PHE A 128 1.61 -17.69 -8.85
N LEU A 129 1.30 -17.81 -7.56
CA LEU A 129 2.07 -18.62 -6.62
C LEU A 129 1.23 -19.75 -6.03
N GLU A 130 1.86 -20.88 -5.80
CA GLU A 130 1.21 -22.05 -5.21
C GLU A 130 1.41 -22.10 -3.68
N THR A 131 2.61 -21.74 -3.20
CA THR A 131 3.02 -21.87 -1.80
C THR A 131 2.51 -20.71 -0.95
N GLY A 132 1.69 -21.01 0.07
CA GLY A 132 1.14 -20.01 1.00
C GLY A 132 2.19 -19.10 1.65
N TRP A 133 3.32 -19.64 2.11
CA TRP A 133 4.39 -18.84 2.72
C TRP A 133 5.02 -17.83 1.75
N LYS A 134 5.14 -18.17 0.46
CA LYS A 134 5.69 -17.23 -0.53
C LYS A 134 4.70 -16.09 -0.83
N LYS A 135 3.39 -16.34 -0.74
CA LYS A 135 2.36 -15.28 -0.79
C LYS A 135 2.55 -14.29 0.36
N VAL A 136 2.82 -14.79 1.57
CA VAL A 136 3.13 -13.95 2.75
C VAL A 136 4.42 -13.16 2.54
N ILE A 137 5.49 -13.80 2.04
CA ILE A 137 6.76 -13.11 1.73
C ILE A 137 6.52 -11.97 0.74
N LEU A 138 5.76 -12.21 -0.35
CA LEU A 138 5.42 -11.16 -1.31
C LEU A 138 4.69 -9.99 -0.65
N ALA A 139 3.69 -10.28 0.20
CA ALA A 139 2.94 -9.27 0.92
C ALA A 139 3.79 -8.48 1.93
N VAL A 140 4.80 -9.11 2.55
CA VAL A 140 5.73 -8.40 3.43
C VAL A 140 6.72 -7.55 2.64
N LEU A 141 7.26 -8.07 1.53
CA LEU A 141 8.22 -7.34 0.68
C LEU A 141 7.59 -6.14 -0.02
N ILE A 142 6.28 -6.13 -0.25
CA ILE A 142 5.63 -4.97 -0.87
C ILE A 142 5.65 -3.74 0.03
N ILE A 143 5.69 -3.91 1.34
CA ILE A 143 5.72 -2.81 2.31
C ILE A 143 6.96 -1.90 2.08
N PRO A 144 8.21 -2.40 2.14
CA PRO A 144 9.38 -1.57 1.84
C PRO A 144 9.40 -1.07 0.40
N VAL A 145 8.87 -1.84 -0.57
CA VAL A 145 8.75 -1.38 -1.97
C VAL A 145 7.86 -0.13 -2.08
N THR A 146 6.71 -0.12 -1.38
CA THR A 146 5.81 1.04 -1.40
C THR A 146 6.46 2.27 -0.77
N MET A 147 7.18 2.10 0.34
CA MET A 147 7.94 3.16 1.01
C MET A 147 9.07 3.70 0.14
N PHE A 148 9.84 2.81 -0.50
CA PHE A 148 10.93 3.18 -1.41
C PHE A 148 10.43 3.95 -2.63
N LYS A 149 9.38 3.44 -3.31
CA LYS A 149 8.69 4.14 -4.40
C LYS A 149 8.21 5.52 -3.96
N ASN A 150 7.65 5.63 -2.75
CA ASN A 150 7.21 6.92 -2.23
C ASN A 150 8.40 7.85 -1.95
N GLY A 151 9.53 7.31 -1.50
CA GLY A 151 10.78 8.05 -1.36
C GLY A 151 11.28 8.62 -2.68
N ILE A 152 11.24 7.83 -3.77
CA ILE A 152 11.54 8.29 -5.14
C ILE A 152 10.59 9.42 -5.55
N ARG A 153 9.29 9.28 -5.28
CA ARG A 153 8.31 10.33 -5.56
C ARG A 153 8.68 11.65 -4.87
N ILE A 154 8.99 11.60 -3.57
CA ILE A 154 9.36 12.79 -2.80
C ILE A 154 10.64 13.41 -3.36
N LEU A 155 11.66 12.59 -3.67
CA LEU A 155 12.90 13.06 -4.30
C LEU A 155 12.64 13.77 -5.63
N ILE A 156 11.86 13.16 -6.53
CA ILE A 156 11.58 13.73 -7.86
C ILE A 156 10.82 15.05 -7.71
N LEU A 157 9.79 15.10 -6.86
CA LEU A 157 9.03 16.33 -6.61
C LEU A 157 9.91 17.43 -6.00
N THR A 158 10.83 17.06 -5.11
CA THR A 158 11.82 17.98 -4.53
C THR A 158 12.74 18.54 -5.59
N LEU A 159 13.41 17.69 -6.36
CA LEU A 159 14.35 18.10 -7.40
C LEU A 159 13.67 18.95 -8.47
N MET A 160 12.45 18.59 -8.88
CA MET A 160 11.66 19.40 -9.80
C MET A 160 11.32 20.78 -9.22
N GLY A 161 10.95 20.84 -7.95
CA GLY A 161 10.66 22.10 -7.26
C GLY A 161 11.89 22.99 -7.06
N THR A 162 13.08 22.41 -6.84
CA THR A 162 14.32 23.15 -6.61
C THR A 162 14.97 23.65 -7.91
N TYR A 163 15.01 22.83 -8.96
CA TYR A 163 15.85 23.11 -10.13
C TYR A 163 15.10 23.65 -11.36
N TRP A 164 13.80 23.40 -11.49
CA TRP A 164 13.06 23.79 -12.70
C TRP A 164 12.14 25.00 -12.49
N ASP A 165 11.06 24.90 -11.70
CA ASP A 165 10.17 26.05 -11.42
C ASP A 165 9.23 25.72 -10.22
N PRO A 166 9.13 26.58 -9.18
CA PRO A 166 8.22 26.38 -8.05
C PRO A 166 6.75 26.20 -8.42
N ARG A 167 6.31 26.66 -9.61
CA ARG A 167 4.91 26.54 -10.07
C ARG A 167 4.48 25.11 -10.36
N TRP A 168 5.41 24.17 -10.57
CA TRP A 168 5.09 22.74 -10.77
C TRP A 168 4.43 22.11 -9.54
N LEU A 169 4.67 22.66 -8.34
CA LEU A 169 4.02 22.26 -7.09
C LEU A 169 2.51 22.57 -7.08
N THR A 170 2.04 23.54 -7.87
CA THR A 170 0.65 24.01 -7.85
C THR A 170 -0.14 23.81 -9.16
N SER A 171 0.50 23.71 -10.33
CA SER A 171 -0.21 23.81 -11.62
C SER A 171 0.08 22.71 -12.64
N SER A 172 0.84 21.67 -12.30
CA SER A 172 1.17 20.60 -13.25
C SER A 172 0.26 19.37 -13.10
N SER A 173 -0.19 18.81 -14.23
CA SER A 173 -0.97 17.55 -14.32
C SER A 173 -0.31 16.38 -13.55
N LEU A 174 1.00 16.45 -13.25
CA LEU A 174 1.72 15.50 -12.41
C LEU A 174 1.20 15.39 -10.97
N HIS A 175 0.59 16.43 -10.38
CA HIS A 175 0.04 16.32 -9.02
C HIS A 175 -1.32 15.59 -9.00
N ARG A 176 -2.08 15.62 -10.11
CA ARG A 176 -3.40 14.98 -10.25
C ARG A 176 -3.32 13.61 -10.94
N ASP A 177 -2.38 13.43 -11.88
CA ASP A 177 -2.22 12.25 -12.74
C ASP A 177 -0.91 11.47 -12.50
N GLY A 178 0.05 12.04 -11.74
CA GLY A 178 1.32 11.36 -11.42
C GLY A 178 1.14 10.08 -10.58
N GLY A 179 -0.02 9.90 -9.95
CA GLY A 179 -0.37 8.67 -9.25
C GLY A 179 -0.24 7.43 -10.14
N ILE A 180 -0.63 7.51 -11.42
CA ILE A 180 -0.49 6.40 -12.38
C ILE A 180 0.98 6.07 -12.63
N LEU A 181 1.83 7.07 -12.82
CA LEU A 181 3.26 6.88 -13.11
C LEU A 181 3.97 6.20 -11.94
N PHE A 182 3.75 6.69 -10.72
CA PHE A 182 4.32 6.08 -9.54
C PHE A 182 3.73 4.70 -9.27
N PHE A 183 2.46 4.45 -9.62
CA PHE A 183 1.88 3.12 -9.52
C PHE A 183 2.49 2.13 -10.52
N ILE A 184 2.75 2.55 -11.76
CA ILE A 184 3.49 1.75 -12.75
C ILE A 184 4.89 1.44 -12.23
N LEU A 185 5.61 2.44 -11.69
CA LEU A 185 6.91 2.22 -11.05
C LEU A 185 6.80 1.15 -9.94
N ALA A 186 5.76 1.23 -9.11
CA ALA A 186 5.49 0.23 -8.07
C ALA A 186 5.34 -1.19 -8.64
N LEU A 187 4.56 -1.35 -9.72
CA LEU A 187 4.36 -2.62 -10.39
C LEU A 187 5.67 -3.14 -10.98
N THR A 188 6.49 -2.27 -11.58
CA THR A 188 7.80 -2.67 -12.11
C THR A 188 8.76 -3.13 -11.01
N LEU A 189 8.69 -2.56 -9.80
CA LEU A 189 9.47 -3.01 -8.64
C LEU A 189 8.93 -4.32 -8.05
N MET A 190 7.61 -4.53 -8.10
CA MET A 190 6.96 -5.76 -7.62
C MET A 190 7.18 -6.96 -8.56
N ALA A 191 7.15 -6.73 -9.88
CA ALA A 191 7.26 -7.77 -10.91
C ALA A 191 8.49 -8.69 -10.76
N PRO A 192 9.73 -8.21 -10.54
CA PRO A 192 10.88 -9.08 -10.36
C PRO A 192 10.76 -9.91 -9.09
N ILE A 193 10.25 -9.36 -7.99
CA ILE A 193 10.02 -10.10 -6.74
C ILE A 193 9.08 -11.28 -7.00
N LEU A 194 7.96 -11.02 -7.67
CA LEU A 194 6.99 -12.05 -8.06
C LEU A 194 7.63 -13.11 -8.95
N TYR A 195 8.38 -12.69 -9.97
CA TYR A 195 9.06 -13.58 -10.90
C TYR A 195 10.07 -14.51 -10.20
N PHE A 196 10.91 -13.98 -9.30
CA PHE A 196 11.86 -14.78 -8.55
C PHE A 196 11.18 -15.76 -7.59
N LEU A 197 10.12 -15.32 -6.90
CA LEU A 197 9.35 -16.20 -6.02
C LEU A 197 8.71 -17.34 -6.81
N ARG A 198 8.08 -17.07 -7.97
CA ARG A 198 7.51 -18.09 -8.84
C ARG A 198 8.58 -19.04 -9.38
N LYS A 199 9.68 -18.52 -9.92
CA LYS A 199 10.80 -19.34 -10.44
C LYS A 199 11.39 -20.28 -9.39
N SER A 200 11.38 -19.86 -8.12
CA SER A 200 11.82 -20.71 -7.00
C SER A 200 10.82 -21.82 -6.64
N GLU A 201 9.56 -21.75 -7.08
CA GLU A 201 8.60 -22.86 -6.98
C GLU A 201 8.85 -23.89 -8.08
N GLU A 202 8.99 -23.43 -9.32
CA GLU A 202 9.26 -24.28 -10.49
C GLU A 202 10.51 -25.14 -10.28
N ARG A 203 11.62 -24.53 -9.83
CA ARG A 203 12.87 -25.26 -9.50
C ARG A 203 12.74 -26.25 -8.35
N ARG A 204 11.80 -26.03 -7.42
CA ARG A 204 11.57 -26.94 -6.30
C ARG A 204 10.68 -28.11 -6.73
N GLY A 205 9.71 -27.88 -7.61
CA GLY A 205 8.91 -28.92 -8.23
C GLY A 205 9.75 -29.90 -9.04
N GLU A 206 10.65 -29.38 -9.90
CA GLU A 206 11.56 -30.22 -10.71
C GLU A 206 12.47 -31.12 -9.86
N LYS A 207 12.95 -30.64 -8.71
CA LYS A 207 13.80 -31.43 -7.81
C LYS A 207 13.05 -32.56 -7.10
N VAL A 208 11.76 -32.41 -6.84
CA VAL A 208 10.95 -33.44 -6.14
C VAL A 208 10.46 -34.53 -7.10
N THR A 209 10.34 -34.25 -8.39
CA THR A 209 9.93 -35.24 -9.41
C THR A 209 11.11 -35.98 -10.05
N GLY A 210 12.34 -35.50 -9.85
CA GLY A 210 13.57 -36.10 -10.38
C GLY A 210 14.33 -37.04 -9.43
N GLU A 211 13.80 -37.27 -8.22
CA GLU A 211 14.24 -38.31 -7.26
C GLU A 211 13.26 -39.50 -7.28
#